data_AF-A0A5E4R4R9-F1
#
_entry.id   AF-A0A5E4R4R9-F1
#
_cell.length_a   1.000
_cell.length_b   1.000
_cell.length_c   1.000
_cell.angle_alpha   90.00
_cell.angle_beta   90.00
_cell.angle_gamma   90.00
#
_symmetry.space_group_name_H-M   'P 1'
#
loop_
_entity.id
_entity.type
_entity.pdbx_description
1 polymer ?
#
loop_
_entity_poly.entity_id
_entity_poly.type
_entity_poly.pdbx_seq_one_letter_code
_entity_poly.pdbx_strand_id
1 'polypeptide(L)'
;MTSTAKVLAVTAIVVLGIGLIAEHFVDAGVDAIWMSPIFKSPMVDFGYDISDFYEIHEEYGTMEDFELLLETAHGLGLKVLLDFVPNHASKESEYFVKSEAREPGFEDYFVWADGIEDPNNTNNKLPPSNWVSQFGGSAWEWSGIRQQYYLHQFAVQQVDFNYRNKAVLMDFESMLYHF
;
A
#
# COMPACT_ATOMS: atom_id res chain seq x y z
N MET A 1 -29.31 19.34 -17.15
CA MET A 1 -28.80 19.56 -15.79
C MET A 1 -27.73 18.52 -15.55
N THR A 2 -26.46 18.91 -15.43
CA THR A 2 -25.39 18.01 -15.00
C THR A 2 -25.52 17.79 -13.51
N SER A 3 -25.96 16.60 -13.11
CA SER A 3 -25.92 16.17 -11.71
C SER A 3 -24.46 15.97 -11.30
N THR A 4 -24.06 16.47 -10.14
CA THR A 4 -22.72 16.23 -9.58
C THR A 4 -22.79 14.96 -8.73
N ALA A 5 -21.98 13.95 -9.04
CA ALA A 5 -21.92 12.73 -8.25
C ALA A 5 -21.41 13.02 -6.83
N LYS A 6 -22.06 12.45 -5.82
CA LYS A 6 -21.65 12.55 -4.42
C LYS A 6 -20.90 11.29 -4.01
N VAL A 7 -19.62 11.45 -3.68
CA VAL A 7 -18.76 10.38 -3.17
C VAL A 7 -18.57 10.56 -1.67
N LEU A 8 -18.76 9.50 -0.89
CA LEU A 8 -18.50 9.49 0.54
C LEU A 8 -17.24 8.67 0.85
N ALA A 9 -16.32 9.26 1.62
CA ALA A 9 -15.18 8.55 2.17
C ALA A 9 -15.61 7.75 3.41
N VAL A 10 -15.28 6.47 3.44
CA VAL A 10 -15.56 5.56 4.54
C VAL A 10 -14.23 5.07 5.10
N THR A 11 -13.95 5.43 6.36
CA THR A 11 -12.82 4.83 7.08
C THR A 11 -13.19 3.39 7.42
N ALA A 12 -12.36 2.44 6.99
CA ALA A 12 -12.60 1.02 7.22
C ALA A 12 -12.67 0.73 8.73
N ILE A 13 -13.78 0.14 9.18
CA ILE A 13 -13.92 -0.42 10.52
C ILE A 13 -14.10 -1.94 10.40
N VAL A 14 -15.11 -2.37 9.63
CA VAL A 14 -15.37 -3.78 9.26
C VAL A 14 -16.12 -3.79 7.92
N VAL A 15 -15.67 -4.59 6.95
CA VAL A 15 -16.24 -4.69 5.58
C VAL A 15 -17.71 -5.13 5.62
N LEU A 16 -18.03 -6.19 6.37
CA LEU A 16 -19.42 -6.62 6.58
C LEU A 16 -20.30 -5.51 7.18
N GLY A 17 -19.74 -4.75 8.13
CA GLY A 17 -20.45 -3.66 8.79
C GLY A 17 -20.88 -2.58 7.80
N ILE A 18 -20.06 -2.31 6.78
CA ILE A 18 -20.38 -1.34 5.72
C ILE A 18 -21.54 -1.85 4.85
N GLY A 19 -21.54 -3.14 4.49
CA GLY A 19 -22.64 -3.76 3.74
C GLY A 19 -23.98 -3.65 4.46
N LEU A 20 -23.99 -3.86 5.78
CA LEU A 20 -25.20 -3.77 6.60
C LEU A 20 -25.80 -2.36 6.70
N ILE A 21 -25.01 -1.32 6.44
CA ILE A 21 -25.48 0.08 6.46
C ILE A 21 -25.59 0.67 5.06
N ALA A 22 -25.48 -0.12 3.98
CA ALA A 22 -25.42 0.39 2.62
C ALA A 22 -26.67 1.21 2.22
N GLU A 23 -27.86 0.85 2.73
CA GLU A 23 -29.10 1.61 2.54
C GLU A 23 -29.01 3.04 3.08
N HIS A 24 -28.25 3.26 4.17
CA HIS A 24 -28.03 4.59 4.72
C HIS A 24 -27.35 5.53 3.72
N PHE A 25 -26.43 5.02 2.90
CA PHE A 25 -25.76 5.82 1.88
C PHE A 25 -26.74 6.24 0.77
N VAL A 26 -27.64 5.34 0.37
CA VAL A 26 -28.71 5.65 -0.60
C VAL A 26 -29.65 6.72 -0.04
N ASP A 27 -30.09 6.57 1.22
CA ASP A 27 -30.95 7.54 1.89
C ASP A 27 -30.29 8.93 2.02
N ALA A 28 -28.97 8.96 2.25
CA ALA A 28 -28.17 10.18 2.25
C ALA A 28 -27.96 10.78 0.84
N GLY A 29 -28.37 10.08 -0.21
CA GLY A 29 -28.22 10.48 -1.60
C GLY A 29 -26.78 10.41 -2.09
N VAL A 30 -25.99 9.46 -1.58
CA VAL A 30 -24.63 9.16 -2.03
C VAL A 30 -24.69 8.27 -3.28
N ASP A 31 -23.82 8.55 -4.26
CA ASP A 31 -23.71 7.78 -5.50
C ASP A 31 -22.58 6.74 -5.45
N ALA A 32 -21.55 7.00 -4.64
CA ALA A 32 -20.38 6.12 -4.52
C ALA A 32 -19.77 6.16 -3.12
N ILE A 33 -19.23 5.03 -2.69
CA ILE A 33 -18.39 4.93 -1.50
C ILE A 33 -16.93 4.68 -1.91
N TRP A 34 -16.02 5.35 -1.22
CA TRP A 34 -14.58 5.13 -1.32
C TRP A 34 -14.07 4.67 0.05
N MET A 35 -13.35 3.57 0.09
CA MET A 35 -12.82 3.01 1.33
C MET A 35 -11.32 3.25 1.40
N SER A 36 -10.83 3.73 2.55
CA SER A 36 -9.40 3.64 2.88
C SER A 36 -8.91 2.18 2.76
N PRO A 37 -7.60 1.92 2.59
CA PRO A 37 -7.11 0.58 2.27
C PRO A 37 -7.62 -0.50 3.21
N ILE A 38 -8.16 -1.57 2.63
CA ILE A 38 -8.65 -2.75 3.35
C ILE A 38 -7.77 -3.98 3.14
N PHE A 39 -6.67 -3.82 2.40
CA PHE A 39 -5.73 -4.88 2.11
C PHE A 39 -4.89 -5.25 3.34
N LYS A 40 -4.39 -6.48 3.35
CA LYS A 40 -3.58 -7.00 4.45
C LYS A 40 -2.38 -6.10 4.74
N SER A 41 -2.27 -5.68 5.98
CA SER A 41 -1.28 -4.70 6.44
C SER A 41 -0.85 -5.00 7.88
N PRO A 42 0.42 -4.76 8.25
CA PRO A 42 0.87 -4.74 9.65
C PRO A 42 0.34 -3.55 10.46
N MET A 43 -0.42 -2.63 9.84
CA MET A 43 -1.08 -1.48 10.47
C MET A 43 -0.14 -0.43 11.05
N VAL A 44 1.09 -0.31 10.54
CA VAL A 44 2.03 0.76 10.92
C VAL A 44 1.50 2.13 10.52
N ASP A 45 0.83 2.21 9.38
CA ASP A 45 0.17 3.41 8.85
C ASP A 45 -1.31 3.09 8.53
N PHE A 46 -1.96 2.32 9.41
CA PHE A 46 -3.39 2.02 9.37
C PHE A 46 -3.92 1.57 7.99
N GLY A 47 -3.19 0.64 7.35
CA GLY A 47 -3.60 0.01 6.09
C GLY A 47 -2.81 0.50 4.87
N TYR A 48 -2.10 1.62 4.97
CA TYR A 48 -1.28 2.14 3.86
C TYR A 48 0.08 1.41 3.72
N ASP A 49 0.52 0.66 4.73
CA ASP A 49 1.65 -0.26 4.68
C ASP A 49 1.18 -1.67 4.27
N ILE A 50 0.84 -1.86 2.99
CA ILE A 50 0.24 -3.11 2.47
C ILE A 50 1.29 -4.23 2.38
N SER A 51 1.06 -5.36 3.05
CA SER A 51 1.89 -6.57 2.96
C SER A 51 1.39 -7.56 1.91
N ASP A 52 0.08 -7.59 1.64
CA ASP A 52 -0.51 -8.38 0.55
C ASP A 52 -1.62 -7.58 -0.13
N PHE A 53 -1.46 -7.30 -1.43
CA PHE A 53 -2.40 -6.52 -2.23
C PHE A 53 -3.62 -7.33 -2.69
N TYR A 54 -3.66 -8.64 -2.45
CA TYR A 54 -4.71 -9.55 -2.92
C TYR A 54 -5.55 -10.14 -1.78
N GLU A 55 -5.19 -9.90 -0.53
CA GLU A 55 -5.93 -10.35 0.65
C GLU A 55 -6.54 -9.17 1.41
N ILE A 56 -7.75 -9.37 1.94
CA ILE A 56 -8.38 -8.44 2.89
C ILE A 56 -7.71 -8.62 4.25
N HIS A 57 -7.46 -7.51 4.95
CA HIS A 57 -6.91 -7.56 6.29
C HIS A 57 -7.88 -8.22 7.28
N GLU A 58 -7.35 -9.11 8.12
CA GLU A 58 -8.17 -9.97 8.98
C GLU A 58 -9.08 -9.22 9.98
N GLU A 59 -8.69 -8.03 10.46
CA GLU A 59 -9.54 -7.22 11.35
C GLU A 59 -10.75 -6.63 10.62
N TYR A 60 -10.70 -6.52 9.29
CA TYR A 60 -11.76 -5.95 8.47
C TYR A 60 -12.73 -7.01 7.91
N GLY A 61 -12.26 -8.25 7.73
CA GLY A 61 -13.09 -9.37 7.27
C GLY A 61 -12.32 -10.31 6.33
N THR A 62 -13.07 -11.02 5.49
CA THR A 62 -12.51 -11.90 4.44
C THR A 62 -12.77 -11.36 3.03
N MET A 63 -12.25 -12.06 2.01
CA MET A 63 -12.58 -11.74 0.62
C MET A 63 -14.07 -11.96 0.33
N GLU A 64 -14.67 -13.01 0.90
CA GLU A 64 -16.11 -13.29 0.77
C GLU A 64 -16.96 -12.16 1.37
N ASP A 65 -16.52 -11.57 2.48
CA ASP A 65 -17.18 -10.40 3.07
C ASP A 65 -17.13 -9.19 2.13
N PHE A 66 -16.01 -9.00 1.42
CA PHE A 66 -15.86 -7.94 0.43
C PHE A 66 -16.71 -8.18 -0.82
N GLU A 67 -16.77 -9.41 -1.32
CA GLU A 67 -17.66 -9.81 -2.41
C GLU A 67 -19.14 -9.54 -2.06
N LEU A 68 -19.55 -9.87 -0.83
CA LEU A 68 -20.91 -9.59 -0.34
C LEU A 68 -21.20 -8.09 -0.25
N LEU A 69 -20.22 -7.27 0.19
CA LEU A 69 -20.33 -5.82 0.18
C LEU A 69 -20.52 -5.29 -1.25
N LEU A 70 -19.75 -5.78 -2.21
CA LEU A 70 -19.87 -5.38 -3.62
C LEU A 70 -21.24 -5.75 -4.18
N GLU A 71 -21.73 -6.97 -3.95
CA GLU A 71 -23.05 -7.40 -4.40
C GLU A 71 -24.15 -6.51 -3.82
N THR A 72 -24.09 -6.25 -2.50
CA THR A 72 -25.08 -5.42 -1.79
C THR A 72 -25.07 -3.98 -2.31
N ALA A 73 -23.88 -3.35 -2.40
CA ALA A 73 -23.74 -1.97 -2.84
C ALA A 73 -24.20 -1.79 -4.31
N HIS A 74 -23.79 -2.70 -5.20
CA HIS A 74 -24.19 -2.67 -6.61
C HIS A 74 -25.69 -2.94 -6.78
N GLY A 75 -26.28 -3.84 -5.97
CA GLY A 75 -27.73 -4.08 -5.95
C GLY A 75 -28.54 -2.83 -5.58
N LEU A 76 -27.96 -1.94 -4.78
CA LEU A 76 -28.52 -0.64 -4.39
C LEU A 76 -28.17 0.50 -5.38
N GLY A 77 -27.40 0.22 -6.43
CA GLY A 77 -26.97 1.21 -7.42
C GLY A 77 -25.78 2.08 -7.00
N LEU A 78 -25.16 1.80 -5.85
CA LEU A 78 -23.94 2.47 -5.38
C LEU A 78 -22.73 2.04 -6.20
N LYS A 79 -21.72 2.91 -6.33
CA LYS A 79 -20.38 2.53 -6.81
C LYS A 79 -19.44 2.32 -5.63
N VAL A 80 -18.49 1.40 -5.77
CA VAL A 80 -17.46 1.13 -4.77
C VAL A 80 -16.09 1.43 -5.38
N LEU A 81 -15.27 2.22 -4.69
CA LEU A 81 -13.89 2.52 -5.06
C LEU A 81 -12.96 2.00 -3.96
N LEU A 82 -11.93 1.26 -4.37
CA LEU A 82 -10.85 0.80 -3.50
C LEU A 82 -9.71 1.81 -3.49
N ASP A 83 -9.04 1.91 -2.34
CA ASP A 83 -7.81 2.68 -2.17
C ASP A 83 -6.62 1.75 -1.96
N PHE A 84 -5.49 2.16 -2.52
CA PHE A 84 -4.17 1.64 -2.18
C PHE A 84 -3.11 2.67 -2.57
N VAL A 85 -1.93 2.59 -1.95
CA VAL A 85 -0.81 3.47 -2.27
C VAL A 85 0.16 2.75 -3.20
N PRO A 86 0.25 3.16 -4.48
CA PRO A 86 1.14 2.51 -5.44
C PRO A 86 2.63 2.75 -5.11
N ASN A 87 2.97 3.82 -4.38
CA ASN A 87 4.37 4.21 -4.15
C ASN A 87 5.21 3.13 -3.45
N HIS A 88 4.65 2.43 -2.47
CA HIS A 88 5.40 1.57 -1.55
C HIS A 88 4.63 0.32 -1.14
N ALA A 89 5.37 -0.65 -0.61
CA ALA A 89 4.84 -1.84 0.05
C ALA A 89 5.33 -1.91 1.48
N SER A 90 4.68 -2.72 2.31
CA SER A 90 5.22 -3.11 3.60
C SER A 90 6.54 -3.87 3.42
N LYS A 91 7.51 -3.65 4.31
CA LYS A 91 8.71 -4.48 4.44
C LYS A 91 8.38 -5.96 4.75
N GLU A 92 7.17 -6.25 5.19
CA GLU A 92 6.70 -7.62 5.45
C GLU A 92 6.09 -8.28 4.20
N SER A 93 5.96 -7.54 3.09
CA SER A 93 5.48 -8.09 1.82
C SER A 93 6.46 -9.12 1.25
N GLU A 94 5.93 -10.12 0.54
CA GLU A 94 6.78 -11.06 -0.19
C GLU A 94 7.70 -10.34 -1.18
N TYR A 95 7.25 -9.24 -1.79
CA TYR A 95 8.07 -8.43 -2.67
C TYR A 95 9.35 -7.98 -1.97
N PHE A 96 9.24 -7.38 -0.77
CA PHE A 96 10.40 -6.85 -0.06
C PHE A 96 11.30 -7.97 0.45
N VAL A 97 10.73 -9.02 1.04
CA VAL A 97 11.49 -10.16 1.56
C VAL A 97 12.34 -10.80 0.44
N LYS A 98 11.73 -11.04 -0.72
CA LYS A 98 12.43 -11.58 -1.90
C LYS A 98 13.46 -10.60 -2.46
N SER A 99 13.15 -9.30 -2.48
CA SER A 99 14.09 -8.27 -2.93
C SER A 99 15.30 -8.14 -2.01
N GLU A 100 15.10 -8.10 -0.70
CA GLU A 100 16.17 -8.01 0.30
C GLU A 100 17.11 -9.22 0.23
N ALA A 101 16.56 -10.41 -0.02
CA ALA A 101 17.30 -11.65 -0.24
C ALA A 101 17.96 -11.78 -1.63
N ARG A 102 17.73 -10.81 -2.53
CA ARG A 102 18.17 -10.85 -3.94
C ARG A 102 17.66 -12.08 -4.69
N GLU A 103 16.42 -12.49 -4.42
CA GLU A 103 15.80 -13.55 -5.20
C GLU A 103 15.67 -13.11 -6.68
N PRO A 104 15.96 -14.01 -7.65
CA PRO A 104 15.89 -13.68 -9.06
C PRO A 104 14.53 -13.11 -9.46
N GLY A 105 14.55 -11.94 -10.11
CA GLY A 105 13.33 -11.22 -10.51
C GLY A 105 12.93 -10.11 -9.54
N PHE A 106 13.28 -10.21 -8.25
CA PHE A 106 12.88 -9.24 -7.21
C PHE A 106 14.00 -8.27 -6.81
N GLU A 107 15.25 -8.52 -7.23
CA GLU A 107 16.41 -7.74 -6.80
C GLU A 107 16.25 -6.22 -6.99
N ASP A 108 15.63 -5.78 -8.09
CA ASP A 108 15.42 -4.36 -8.40
C ASP A 108 13.95 -3.91 -8.24
N TYR A 109 13.13 -4.63 -7.45
CA TYR A 109 11.74 -4.24 -7.20
C TYR A 109 11.61 -2.96 -6.36
N PHE A 110 12.59 -2.71 -5.47
CA PHE A 110 12.65 -1.50 -4.65
C PHE A 110 13.89 -0.68 -4.98
N VAL A 111 13.88 0.58 -4.55
CA VAL A 111 15.04 1.45 -4.72
C VAL A 111 16.11 1.11 -3.69
N TRP A 112 17.15 0.41 -4.13
CA TRP A 112 18.33 0.08 -3.34
C TRP A 112 19.53 0.95 -3.72
N ALA A 113 20.35 1.30 -2.75
CA ALA A 113 21.56 2.10 -2.97
C ALA A 113 22.67 1.75 -1.99
N ASP A 114 23.92 1.82 -2.45
CA ASP A 114 25.07 1.72 -1.57
C ASP A 114 25.19 2.98 -0.71
N GLY A 115 25.61 2.80 0.55
CA GLY A 115 25.98 3.92 1.40
C GLY A 115 27.29 4.56 0.96
N ILE A 116 27.47 5.84 1.31
CA ILE A 116 28.69 6.60 1.06
C ILE A 116 29.70 6.33 2.19
N GLU A 117 30.99 6.27 1.89
CA GLU A 117 32.03 6.12 2.91
C GLU A 117 32.04 7.30 3.87
N ASP A 118 32.08 7.03 5.18
CA ASP A 118 32.24 8.06 6.20
C ASP A 118 33.74 8.44 6.30
N PRO A 119 34.13 9.69 5.95
CA PRO A 119 35.53 10.11 5.98
C PRO A 119 36.13 10.11 7.39
N ASN A 120 35.30 10.09 8.44
CA ASN A 120 35.73 10.09 9.84
C ASN A 120 35.67 8.70 10.48
N ASN A 121 35.05 7.71 9.83
CA ASN A 121 34.91 6.36 10.37
C ASN A 121 34.74 5.33 9.25
N THR A 122 35.82 4.64 8.88
CA THR A 122 35.81 3.63 7.80
C THR A 122 34.91 2.42 8.08
N ASN A 123 34.44 2.24 9.32
CA ASN A 123 33.50 1.17 9.69
C ASN A 123 32.03 1.63 9.63
N ASN A 124 31.78 2.88 9.25
CA ASN A 124 30.45 3.45 9.10
C ASN A 124 30.17 3.73 7.62
N LYS A 125 28.93 3.45 7.19
CA LYS A 125 28.42 3.93 5.90
C LYS A 125 27.38 5.01 6.18
N LEU A 126 27.45 6.10 5.45
CA LEU A 126 26.47 7.17 5.49
C LEU A 126 25.35 6.89 4.48
N PRO A 127 24.13 7.41 4.70
CA PRO A 127 23.06 7.35 3.72
C PRO A 127 23.48 7.89 2.33
N PRO A 128 22.91 7.37 1.23
CA PRO A 128 23.21 7.80 -0.14
C PRO A 128 22.94 9.28 -0.43
N SER A 129 22.06 9.91 0.33
CA SER A 129 21.74 11.33 0.23
C SER A 129 21.20 11.89 1.55
N ASN A 130 20.97 13.19 1.60
CA ASN A 130 20.32 13.87 2.73
C ASN A 130 18.79 13.94 2.59
N TRP A 131 18.17 13.03 1.83
CA TRP A 131 16.71 12.98 1.68
C TRP A 131 16.04 12.64 3.01
N VAL A 132 14.89 13.26 3.25
CA VAL A 132 14.17 13.23 4.53
C VAL A 132 12.83 12.53 4.30
N SER A 133 12.48 11.59 5.18
CA SER A 133 11.17 10.95 5.19
C SER A 133 10.07 11.95 5.56
N GLN A 134 8.88 11.78 4.99
CA GLN A 134 7.68 12.55 5.36
C GLN A 134 7.32 12.39 6.84
N PHE A 135 7.68 11.25 7.47
CA PHE A 135 7.45 10.98 8.89
C PHE A 135 8.65 11.32 9.77
N GLY A 136 9.67 11.98 9.21
CA GLY A 136 10.87 12.43 9.91
C GLY A 136 12.01 11.42 9.89
N GLY A 137 13.24 11.93 10.02
CA GLY A 137 14.45 11.12 9.89
C GLY A 137 14.94 10.99 8.45
N SER A 138 15.97 10.15 8.26
CA SER A 138 16.49 9.79 6.92
C SER A 138 15.38 9.11 6.11
N ALA A 139 15.35 9.32 4.79
CA ALA A 139 14.54 8.51 3.86
C ALA A 139 15.22 7.19 3.46
N TRP A 140 16.39 6.91 4.02
CA TRP A 140 17.19 5.73 3.73
C TRP A 140 17.40 4.91 4.99
N GLU A 141 17.03 3.63 4.92
CA GLU A 141 17.23 2.66 6.00
C GLU A 141 18.20 1.56 5.56
N TRP A 142 19.12 1.18 6.45
CA TRP A 142 20.13 0.15 6.17
C TRP A 142 19.57 -1.27 6.34
N SER A 143 19.70 -2.10 5.31
CA SER A 143 19.46 -3.54 5.42
C SER A 143 20.72 -4.28 5.86
N GLY A 144 20.65 -4.92 7.04
CA GLY A 144 21.70 -5.82 7.52
C GLY A 144 21.84 -7.10 6.69
N ILE A 145 20.81 -7.50 5.94
CA ILE A 145 20.82 -8.70 5.09
C ILE A 145 21.45 -8.36 3.73
N ARG A 146 20.97 -7.30 3.07
CA ARG A 146 21.40 -6.91 1.72
C ARG A 146 22.69 -6.09 1.70
N GLN A 147 23.08 -5.53 2.85
CA GLN A 147 24.22 -4.63 3.02
C GLN A 147 24.12 -3.39 2.11
N GLN A 148 22.91 -2.86 1.96
CA GLN A 148 22.56 -1.66 1.19
C GLN A 148 21.46 -0.88 1.91
N TYR A 149 21.29 0.39 1.54
CA TYR A 149 20.14 1.18 1.94
C TYR A 149 18.95 0.93 1.01
N TYR A 150 17.74 0.88 1.55
CA TYR A 150 16.51 1.02 0.77
C TYR A 150 15.86 2.37 1.01
N LEU A 151 15.16 2.88 -0.01
CA LEU A 151 14.39 4.11 0.09
C LEU A 151 13.05 3.85 0.78
N HIS A 152 12.68 4.74 1.70
CA HIS A 152 11.35 4.85 2.27
C HIS A 152 10.97 6.34 2.38
N GLN A 153 10.02 6.80 1.57
CA GLN A 153 9.57 8.20 1.65
C GLN A 153 8.66 8.45 2.86
N PHE A 154 8.07 7.40 3.43
CA PHE A 154 7.17 7.46 4.59
C PHE A 154 7.79 6.70 5.77
N ALA A 155 7.04 5.85 6.47
CA ALA A 155 7.56 5.03 7.55
C ALA A 155 8.71 4.13 7.05
N VAL A 156 9.62 3.76 7.95
CA VAL A 156 10.70 2.80 7.63
C VAL A 156 10.15 1.49 7.07
N GLN A 157 8.95 1.10 7.49
CA GLN A 157 8.26 -0.10 7.03
C GLN A 157 7.60 0.05 5.65
N GLN A 158 7.50 1.25 5.09
CA GLN A 158 6.89 1.54 3.79
C GLN A 158 8.00 1.73 2.73
N VAL A 159 8.38 0.64 2.08
CA VAL A 159 9.52 0.58 1.17
C VAL A 159 9.12 0.99 -0.25
N ASP A 160 9.80 1.99 -0.81
CA ASP A 160 9.47 2.58 -2.11
C ASP A 160 9.82 1.66 -3.29
N PHE A 161 8.81 1.33 -4.10
CA PHE A 161 8.99 0.57 -5.31
C PHE A 161 9.87 1.32 -6.32
N ASN A 162 10.66 0.58 -7.09
CA ASN A 162 11.42 1.13 -8.20
C ASN A 162 10.56 1.19 -9.47
N TYR A 163 9.86 2.31 -9.67
CA TYR A 163 9.02 2.54 -10.86
C TYR A 163 9.77 2.61 -12.20
N ARG A 164 11.11 2.54 -12.21
CA ARG A 164 11.90 2.36 -13.44
C ARG A 164 11.99 0.90 -13.85
N ASN A 165 11.66 -0.02 -12.95
CA ASN A 165 11.59 -1.45 -13.24
C ASN A 165 10.26 -1.78 -13.93
N LYS A 166 10.32 -2.41 -15.10
CA LYS A 166 9.12 -2.79 -15.86
C LYS A 166 8.28 -3.86 -15.16
N ALA A 167 8.89 -4.74 -14.36
CA ALA A 167 8.16 -5.76 -13.62
C ALA A 167 7.20 -5.13 -12.60
N VAL A 168 7.64 -4.09 -11.90
CA VAL A 168 6.80 -3.29 -10.99
C VAL A 168 5.60 -2.70 -11.74
N LEU A 169 5.83 -2.08 -12.91
CA LEU A 169 4.74 -1.53 -13.72
C LEU A 169 3.72 -2.59 -14.16
N MET A 170 4.21 -3.78 -14.56
CA MET A 170 3.36 -4.90 -14.99
C MET A 170 2.56 -5.51 -13.84
N ASP A 171 3.14 -5.58 -12.64
CA ASP A 171 2.43 -6.07 -11.46
C ASP A 171 1.32 -5.10 -11.05
N PHE A 172 1.58 -3.78 -11.05
CA PHE A 172 0.53 -2.79 -10.77
C PHE A 172 -0.57 -2.77 -11.82
N GLU A 173 -0.23 -2.94 -13.10
CA GLU A 173 -1.23 -3.12 -14.15
C GLU A 173 -2.09 -4.37 -13.88
N SER A 174 -1.46 -5.47 -13.48
CA SER A 174 -2.16 -6.73 -13.15
C SER A 174 -3.07 -6.59 -11.93
N MET A 175 -2.64 -5.87 -10.89
CA MET A 175 -3.46 -5.55 -9.71
C MET A 175 -4.72 -4.76 -10.10
N LEU A 176 -4.58 -3.76 -10.97
CA LEU A 176 -5.70 -2.94 -11.45
C LEU A 176 -6.73 -3.71 -12.29
N TYR A 177 -6.33 -4.83 -12.90
CA TYR A 177 -7.26 -5.71 -13.63
C TYR A 177 -7.80 -6.86 -12.78
N HIS A 178 -7.30 -7.05 -11.57
CA HIS A 178 -7.78 -8.07 -10.64
C HIS A 178 -9.05 -7.63 -9.92
N PHE A 179 -9.09 -6.38 -9.47
CA PHE A 179 -10.22 -5.73 -8.78
C PHE A 179 -11.11 -4.94 -9.75
#